data_AF-A0A3D6CXF6-F1
#
_entry.id   AF-A0A3D6CXF6-F1
#
_cell.length_a   1.000
_cell.length_b   1.000
_cell.length_c   1.000
_cell.angle_alpha   90.00
_cell.angle_beta   90.00
_cell.angle_gamma   90.00
#
_symmetry.space_group_name_H-M   'P 1'
#
loop_
_entity.id
_entity.type
_entity.pdbx_description
1 polymer ?
#
loop_
_entity_poly.entity_id
_entity_poly.type
_entity_poly.pdbx_seq_one_letter_code
_entity_poly.pdbx_strand_id
1 'polypeptide(L)' 'MLIGYPMFRLISVFIKTSILMATSLVGGANPSYEHQQDVVYHQAHGVALVADIFIPKKSVNGHAVIVVASGGWSSDRG' A
#
# COMPACT_ATOMS: atom_id res chain seq x y z
N MET A 1 29.29 49.25 -9.21
CA MET A 1 27.95 48.64 -9.41
C MET A 1 28.10 47.11 -9.35
N LEU A 2 28.18 46.53 -8.14
CA LEU A 2 28.47 45.10 -7.91
C LEU A 2 27.65 44.54 -6.72
N ILE A 3 26.36 44.89 -6.61
CA ILE A 3 25.48 44.50 -5.49
C ILE A 3 24.29 43.60 -5.94
N GLY A 4 24.09 43.39 -7.25
CA GLY A 4 22.93 42.66 -7.77
C GLY A 4 23.05 41.12 -7.81
N TYR A 5 24.25 40.58 -8.01
CA TYR A 5 24.46 39.13 -8.21
C TYR A 5 24.13 38.21 -7.01
N PRO A 6 24.33 38.58 -5.72
CA PRO A 6 24.04 37.67 -4.61
C PRO A 6 22.53 37.51 -4.37
N MET A 7 21.74 38.55 -4.64
CA MET A 7 20.29 38.57 -4.40
C MET A 7 19.55 37.56 -5.29
N PHE A 8 19.87 37.53 -6.60
CA PHE A 8 19.27 36.59 -7.56
C PHE A 8 19.69 35.13 -7.32
N ARG A 9 20.91 34.90 -6.82
CA ARG A 9 21.42 33.56 -6.49
C ARG A 9 20.68 32.97 -5.29
N LEU A 10 20.45 33.76 -4.24
CA LEU A 10 19.67 33.36 -3.06
C LEU A 10 18.23 33.00 -3.44
N ILE A 11 17.55 33.85 -4.22
CA ILE A 11 16.18 33.59 -4.69
C ILE A 11 16.11 32.27 -5.49
N SER A 12 17.07 32.01 -6.38
CA SER A 12 17.10 30.76 -7.14
C SER A 12 17.29 29.51 -6.27
N VAL A 13 18.08 29.62 -5.20
CA VAL A 13 18.29 28.52 -4.24
C VAL A 13 17.02 28.27 -3.45
N PHE A 14 16.35 29.33 -2.97
CA PHE A 14 15.07 29.20 -2.28
C PHE A 14 14.00 28.53 -3.14
N ILE A 15 13.90 28.89 -4.43
CA ILE A 15 12.94 28.28 -5.35
C ILE A 15 13.26 26.78 -5.55
N LYS A 16 14.53 26.43 -5.77
CA LYS A 16 14.93 25.02 -5.94
C LYS A 16 14.68 24.18 -4.69
N THR A 17 14.96 24.71 -3.51
CA THR A 17 14.70 24.02 -2.23
C THR A 17 13.21 23.87 -1.97
N SER A 18 12.40 24.87 -2.33
CA SER A 18 10.93 24.77 -2.20
C SER A 18 10.34 23.70 -3.12
N ILE A 19 10.83 23.59 -4.37
CA ILE A 19 10.38 22.56 -5.31
C ILE A 19 10.74 21.15 -4.81
N LEU A 20 11.93 20.98 -4.22
CA LEU A 20 12.35 19.69 -3.66
C LEU A 20 11.50 19.25 -2.45
N MET A 21 11.02 20.19 -1.65
CA MET A 21 10.16 19.93 -0.49
C MET A 21 8.71 19.60 -0.89
N ALA A 22 8.22 20.09 -2.03
CA ALA A 22 6.86 19.81 -2.49
C ALA A 22 6.68 18.34 -2.94
N THR A 23 7.75 17.69 -3.43
CA THR A 23 7.72 16.29 -3.87
C THR A 23 7.58 15.27 -2.74
N SER A 24 7.92 15.60 -1.50
CA SER A 24 7.86 14.67 -0.37
C SER A 24 6.48 14.60 0.32
N LEU A 25 5.51 15.42 -0.09
CA LEU A 25 4.14 15.42 0.44
C LEU A 25 3.24 14.34 -0.18
N VAL A 26 3.70 13.62 -1.22
CA VAL A 26 2.98 12.46 -1.79
C VAL A 26 3.37 11.20 -1.02
N GLY A 27 3.10 11.18 0.29
CA GLY A 27 3.53 10.14 1.21
C GLY A 27 2.40 9.65 2.09
N GLY A 28 1.35 9.08 1.49
CA GLY A 28 0.20 8.56 2.24
C GLY A 28 -1.00 8.30 1.36
N ALA A 29 -0.83 7.55 0.26
CA ALA A 29 -1.99 7.11 -0.52
C ALA A 29 -2.78 6.10 0.30
N ASN A 30 -4.04 6.40 0.59
CA ASN A 30 -4.96 5.43 1.16
C ASN A 30 -4.98 4.17 0.26
N PRO A 31 -4.96 2.95 0.83
CA PRO A 31 -4.99 1.75 0.03
C PRO A 31 -6.25 1.73 -0.85
N SER A 32 -6.06 1.32 -2.11
CA SER A 32 -7.14 1.16 -3.11
C SER A 32 -8.07 -0.02 -2.81
N TYR A 33 -7.79 -0.74 -1.72
CA TYR A 33 -8.55 -1.86 -1.21
C TYR A 33 -8.89 -1.67 0.28
N GLU A 34 -9.88 -2.42 0.74
CA GLU A 34 -10.08 -2.73 2.15
C GLU A 34 -9.36 -4.03 2.48
N HIS A 35 -8.77 -4.09 3.67
CA HIS A 35 -8.00 -5.22 4.15
C HIS A 35 -8.66 -5.79 5.40
N GLN A 36 -9.07 -7.05 5.33
CA GLN A 36 -9.52 -7.80 6.49
C GLN A 36 -8.47 -8.85 6.80
N GLN A 37 -7.90 -8.78 8.00
CA GLN A 37 -6.79 -9.64 8.40
C GLN A 37 -7.28 -10.79 9.26
N ASP A 38 -6.53 -11.90 9.21
CA ASP A 38 -6.69 -13.04 10.13
C ASP A 38 -8.11 -13.64 10.12
N VAL A 39 -8.77 -13.61 8.96
CA VAL A 39 -10.14 -14.15 8.83
C VAL A 39 -10.06 -15.66 8.85
N VAL A 40 -10.60 -16.27 9.92
CA VAL A 40 -10.68 -17.73 10.06
C VAL A 40 -11.67 -18.28 9.03
N TYR A 41 -11.17 -19.02 8.04
CA TYR A 41 -12.01 -19.67 7.02
C TYR A 41 -12.27 -21.14 7.32
N HIS A 42 -11.42 -21.76 8.15
CA HIS A 42 -11.60 -23.14 8.59
C HIS A 42 -10.90 -23.39 9.93
N GLN A 43 -11.32 -24.42 10.64
CA GLN A 43 -10.66 -24.88 11.85
C GLN A 43 -10.63 -26.41 11.85
N ALA A 44 -9.45 -26.97 12.11
CA ALA A 44 -9.25 -28.41 12.20
C ALA A 44 -8.16 -28.71 13.22
N HIS A 45 -8.32 -29.80 13.98
CA HIS A 45 -7.33 -30.29 14.96
C HIS A 45 -6.82 -29.22 15.95
N GLY A 46 -7.69 -28.28 16.34
CA GLY A 46 -7.33 -27.18 17.25
C GLY A 46 -6.53 -26.05 16.60
N VAL A 47 -6.38 -26.04 15.27
CA VAL A 47 -5.67 -25.01 14.51
C VAL A 47 -6.65 -24.26 13.61
N ALA A 48 -6.56 -22.93 13.60
CA ALA A 48 -7.30 -22.08 12.68
C ALA A 48 -6.52 -21.92 11.37
N LEU A 49 -7.21 -22.08 10.25
CA LEU A 49 -6.73 -21.64 8.95
C LEU A 49 -7.29 -20.25 8.70
N VAL A 50 -6.38 -19.30 8.53
CA VAL A 50 -6.69 -17.88 8.36
C VAL A 50 -6.35 -17.42 6.95
N ALA A 51 -7.07 -16.41 6.49
CA ALA A 51 -6.81 -15.73 5.24
C ALA A 51 -6.92 -14.22 5.43
N ASP A 52 -6.12 -13.49 4.68
CA ASP A 52 -6.28 -12.05 4.49
C ASP A 52 -7.15 -11.80 3.26
N ILE A 53 -8.13 -10.91 3.39
CA ILE A 53 -9.08 -10.56 2.33
C ILE A 53 -8.81 -9.14 1.87
N PHE A 54 -8.54 -8.99 0.57
CA PHE A 54 -8.30 -7.71 -0.09
C PHE A 54 -9.47 -7.39 -1.02
N ILE A 55 -10.28 -6.39 -0.66
CA ILE A 55 -11.47 -6.00 -1.43
C ILE A 55 -11.21 -4.67 -2.15
N PRO A 56 -11.13 -4.62 -3.49
CA PRO A 56 -10.95 -3.38 -4.21
C PRO A 56 -12.09 -2.40 -3.95
N LYS A 57 -11.78 -1.13 -3.65
CA LYS A 57 -12.80 -0.10 -3.38
C LYS A 57 -13.54 0.38 -4.64
N LYS A 58 -12.97 0.16 -5.82
CA LYS A 58 -13.49 0.61 -7.12
C LYS A 58 -13.20 -0.44 -8.19
N SER A 59 -13.97 -0.38 -9.27
CA SER A 59 -13.76 -1.21 -10.47
C SER A 59 -13.77 -2.72 -10.21
N VAL A 60 -14.67 -3.19 -9.33
CA VAL A 60 -14.83 -4.61 -9.02
C VAL A 60 -15.36 -5.34 -10.27
N ASN A 61 -14.66 -6.38 -10.71
CA ASN A 61 -14.99 -7.15 -11.92
C ASN A 61 -15.84 -8.40 -11.64
N GLY A 62 -16.25 -8.63 -10.39
CA GLY A 62 -17.05 -9.79 -9.97
C GLY A 62 -16.30 -11.10 -9.84
N HIS A 63 -14.97 -11.12 -10.00
CA HIS A 63 -14.15 -12.34 -9.89
C HIS A 63 -13.32 -12.31 -8.62
N ALA A 64 -13.14 -13.47 -8.00
CA ALA A 64 -12.25 -13.66 -6.85
C ALA A 64 -11.05 -14.52 -7.23
N VAL A 65 -9.89 -14.22 -6.64
CA VAL A 65 -8.68 -15.04 -6.73
C VAL A 65 -8.35 -15.53 -5.33
N ILE A 66 -8.17 -16.83 -5.18
CA ILE A 66 -7.80 -17.46 -3.91
C ILE A 66 -6.41 -18.03 -4.08
N VAL A 67 -5.47 -17.58 -3.25
CA VAL A 67 -4.10 -18.11 -3.20
C VAL A 67 -3.95 -18.87 -1.89
N VAL A 68 -3.73 -20.18 -1.99
CA VAL A 68 -3.49 -21.04 -0.84
C VAL A 68 -2.02 -21.42 -0.82
N ALA A 69 -1.29 -20.91 0.16
CA ALA A 69 0.06 -21.37 0.46
C ALA A 69 -0.02 -22.39 1.59
N SER A 70 0.09 -23.68 1.28
CA SER A 70 0.13 -24.76 2.27
C SER A 70 1.26 -25.74 1.97
N GLY A 71 1.97 -26.16 3.02
CA GLY A 71 2.98 -27.22 2.97
C GLY A 71 2.41 -28.65 3.08
N GLY A 72 1.10 -28.80 3.30
CA GLY A 72 0.43 -30.10 3.43
C GLY A 72 -1.05 -29.99 3.09
N TRP A 73 -1.49 -30.81 2.14
CA TRP A 73 -2.89 -30.84 1.70
C TRP A 73 -3.54 -32.05 2.33
N SER A 74 -4.60 -31.83 3.11
CA SER A 74 -5.46 -32.89 3.62
C SER A 74 -6.81 -32.79 2.94
N SER A 75 -7.27 -33.89 2.36
CA SER A 75 -8.61 -34.02 1.81
C SER A 75 -9.28 -35.17 2.53
N ASP A 76 -10.47 -34.92 3.06
CA ASP A 76 -11.36 -35.95 3.58
C ASP A 76 -12.66 -35.93 2.76
N ARG A 77 -13.35 -37.07 2.68
CA ARG A 77 -14.64 -37.18 1.98
C ARG A 77 -15.84 -37.02 2.93
N GLY A 78 -15.57 -36.85 4.24
CA GLY A 78 -16.57 -36.92 5.30
C GLY A 78 -16.62 -38.31 5.91
#